data_AF-A0A7V4JNW1-F1
#
_entry.id   AF-A0A7V4JNW1-F1
#
_cell.length_a   1.000
_cell.length_b   1.000
_cell.length_c   1.000
_cell.angle_alpha   90.00
_cell.angle_beta   90.00
_cell.angle_gamma   90.00
#
_symmetry.space_group_name_H-M   'P 1'
#
loop_
_entity.id
_entity.type
_entity.pdbx_description
1 polymer ?
#
loop_
_entity_poly.entity_id
_entity_poly.type
_entity_poly.pdbx_seq_one_letter_code
_entity_poly.pdbx_strand_id
1 'polypeptide(L)'
;IVGYFYADPFWSILAITATMLHSFIKPVVYAEIGYEVKIKGKIKDPIENVGFFGRPETHIFLIIFTILEKLNAPIGLSYGIKIITLLTLFSLLHRLIYLYKNFGEISDE
;
A
#
# COMPACT_ATOMS: atom_id res chain seq x y z
N ILE A 1 7.66 -7.65 14.81
CA ILE A 1 7.40 -8.02 16.22
C ILE A 1 5.94 -7.78 16.60
N VAL A 2 5.44 -6.53 16.57
CA VAL A 2 4.02 -6.23 16.88
C VAL A 2 3.04 -7.02 16.01
N GLY A 3 3.23 -7.05 14.69
CA GLY A 3 2.38 -7.84 13.79
C GLY A 3 2.29 -9.32 14.19
N TYR A 4 3.42 -9.92 14.57
CA TYR A 4 3.49 -11.33 14.93
C TYR A 4 2.70 -11.64 16.21
N PHE A 5 2.84 -10.78 17.22
CA PHE A 5 2.13 -10.96 18.49
C PHE A 5 0.62 -10.71 18.38
N TYR A 6 0.19 -9.80 17.51
CA TYR A 6 -1.22 -9.40 17.45
C TYR A 6 -2.00 -10.04 16.30
N ALA A 7 -1.37 -10.51 15.23
CA ALA A 7 -2.08 -10.94 14.01
C ALA A 7 -1.64 -12.29 13.45
N ASP A 8 -0.82 -13.08 14.14
CA ASP A 8 -0.30 -14.36 13.69
C ASP A 8 0.83 -14.25 12.63
N PRO A 9 1.64 -15.31 12.42
CA PRO A 9 2.76 -15.31 11.48
C PRO A 9 2.33 -15.05 10.03
N PHE A 10 1.21 -15.66 9.61
CA PHE A 10 0.71 -15.55 8.24
C PHE A 10 0.40 -14.09 7.88
N TRP A 11 -0.43 -13.42 8.67
CA TRP A 11 -0.80 -12.03 8.40
C TRP A 11 0.39 -11.08 8.51
N SER A 12 1.33 -11.37 9.41
CA SER A 12 2.55 -10.57 9.54
C SER A 12 3.41 -10.60 8.28
N ILE A 13 3.64 -11.79 7.73
CA ILE A 13 4.41 -11.97 6.50
C ILE A 13 3.67 -11.31 5.33
N LEU A 14 2.36 -11.49 5.25
CA LEU A 14 1.54 -10.90 4.21
C LEU A 14 1.56 -9.36 4.29
N ALA A 15 1.39 -8.78 5.48
CA ALA A 15 1.42 -7.35 5.73
C ALA A 15 2.75 -6.72 5.31
N ILE A 16 3.86 -7.32 5.72
CA ILE A 16 5.21 -6.85 5.38
C ILE A 16 5.42 -6.92 3.86
N THR A 17 5.14 -8.07 3.26
CA THR A 17 5.30 -8.28 1.81
C THR A 17 4.45 -7.29 1.01
N ALA A 18 3.17 -7.15 1.36
CA ALA A 18 2.25 -6.24 0.68
C ALA A 18 2.69 -4.77 0.81
N THR A 19 3.14 -4.35 2.01
CA THR A 19 3.62 -2.98 2.25
C THR A 19 4.90 -2.68 1.48
N MET A 20 5.82 -3.65 1.40
CA MET A 20 7.04 -3.55 0.62
C MET A 20 6.72 -3.40 -0.86
N LEU A 21 5.88 -4.28 -1.43
CA LEU A 21 5.44 -4.21 -2.83
C LEU A 21 4.72 -2.90 -3.14
N HIS A 22 3.83 -2.44 -2.26
CA HIS A 22 3.08 -1.19 -2.43
C HIS A 22 4.00 0.05 -2.50
N SER A 23 5.09 0.05 -1.75
CA SER A 23 6.11 1.11 -1.83
C SER A 23 7.07 0.93 -3.01
N PHE A 24 7.37 -0.31 -3.40
CA PHE A 24 8.34 -0.65 -4.44
C PHE A 24 7.81 -0.39 -5.87
N ILE A 25 6.50 -0.42 -6.07
CA ILE A 25 5.91 -0.19 -7.40
C ILE A 25 6.25 1.19 -7.98
N LYS A 26 6.36 2.22 -7.13
CA LYS A 26 6.72 3.58 -7.57
C LYS A 26 8.11 3.69 -8.19
N PRO A 27 9.21 3.31 -7.50
CA PRO A 27 10.53 3.35 -8.09
C PRO A 27 10.67 2.46 -9.33
N VAL A 28 9.99 1.32 -9.39
CA VAL A 28 9.97 0.46 -10.59
C VAL A 28 9.31 1.18 -11.76
N VAL A 29 8.11 1.76 -11.55
CA VAL A 29 7.42 2.52 -12.60
C VAL A 29 8.25 3.70 -13.09
N TYR A 30 8.94 4.41 -12.20
CA TYR A 30 9.86 5.47 -12.61
C TYR A 30 11.03 4.99 -13.46
N ALA A 31 11.55 3.79 -13.19
CA ALA A 31 12.67 3.23 -13.92
C ALA A 31 12.25 2.71 -15.30
N GLU A 32 11.10 2.06 -15.39
CA GLU A 32 10.63 1.40 -16.62
C GLU A 32 9.86 2.34 -17.55
N ILE A 33 8.90 3.10 -17.02
CA ILE A 33 7.98 3.94 -17.81
C ILE A 33 8.49 5.39 -17.87
N GLY A 34 9.32 5.79 -16.91
CA GLY A 34 9.81 7.16 -16.78
C GLY A 34 8.81 8.09 -16.10
N TYR A 35 8.95 9.38 -16.38
CA TYR A 35 8.07 10.43 -15.85
C TYR A 35 7.86 11.54 -16.88
N GLU A 36 6.65 12.09 -16.96
CA GLU A 36 6.31 13.07 -18.00
C GLU A 36 7.06 14.40 -17.84
N VAL A 37 6.98 15.02 -16.64
CA VAL A 37 7.51 16.37 -16.42
C VAL A 37 8.01 16.52 -14.97
N LYS A 38 9.16 17.19 -14.79
CA LYS A 38 9.62 17.70 -13.48
C LYS A 38 9.13 19.14 -13.31
N ILE A 39 8.18 19.37 -12.39
CA ILE A 39 7.70 20.72 -12.05
C ILE A 39 8.14 21.04 -10.62
N LYS A 40 8.92 22.11 -10.44
CA LYS A 40 9.38 22.60 -9.13
C LYS A 40 10.04 21.51 -8.25
N GLY A 41 10.86 20.65 -8.86
CA GLY A 41 11.56 19.58 -8.15
C GLY A 41 10.69 18.37 -7.78
N LYS A 42 9.39 18.37 -8.10
CA LYS A 42 8.52 17.20 -8.00
C LYS A 42 8.33 16.57 -9.38
N ILE A 43 8.51 15.26 -9.44
CA ILE A 43 8.27 14.45 -10.62
C ILE A 43 6.78 14.15 -10.68
N LYS A 44 6.11 14.42 -11.80
CA LYS A 44 4.71 14.03 -12.00
C LYS A 44 4.68 12.52 -12.25
N ASP A 45 4.37 11.77 -11.20
CA ASP A 45 4.34 10.30 -11.23
C ASP A 45 3.07 9.81 -11.94
N PRO A 46 3.18 8.91 -12.94
CA PRO A 46 2.01 8.32 -13.61
C PRO A 46 1.05 7.62 -12.64
N ILE A 47 1.51 7.21 -11.46
CA ILE A 47 0.68 6.60 -10.42
C ILE A 47 0.55 7.43 -9.14
N GLU A 48 0.85 8.74 -9.16
CA GLU A 48 0.83 9.56 -7.93
C GLU A 48 -0.54 9.53 -7.22
N ASN A 49 -1.61 9.57 -8.01
CA ASN A 49 -3.00 9.60 -7.55
C ASN A 49 -3.71 8.24 -7.71
N VAL A 50 -2.96 7.17 -7.98
CA VAL A 50 -3.52 5.84 -8.21
C VAL A 50 -3.37 5.01 -6.95
N GLY A 51 -4.49 4.48 -6.46
CA GLY A 51 -4.57 3.71 -5.21
C GLY A 51 -5.14 4.53 -4.06
N PHE A 52 -5.99 3.90 -3.27
CA PHE A 52 -6.82 4.54 -2.25
C PHE A 52 -6.27 4.39 -0.82
N PHE A 53 -5.24 3.56 -0.63
CA PHE A 53 -4.69 3.26 0.70
C PHE A 53 -3.17 3.27 0.66
N GLY A 54 -2.55 4.09 1.52
CA GLY A 54 -1.11 4.27 1.58
C GLY A 54 -0.61 4.49 3.01
N ARG A 55 0.49 5.23 3.13
CA ARG A 55 1.17 5.44 4.42
C ARG A 55 0.31 6.25 5.40
N PRO A 56 -0.26 7.41 5.02
CA PRO A 56 -1.08 8.19 5.95
C PRO A 56 -2.27 7.39 6.50
N GLU A 57 -2.99 6.68 5.63
CA GLU A 57 -4.17 5.90 6.01
C GLU A 57 -3.79 4.72 6.90
N THR A 58 -2.67 4.04 6.60
CA THR A 58 -2.13 2.97 7.44
C THR A 58 -1.85 3.46 8.85
N HIS A 59 -1.20 4.62 9.01
CA HIS A 59 -0.90 5.18 10.32
C HIS A 59 -2.16 5.59 11.09
N ILE A 60 -3.13 6.21 10.41
CA ILE A 60 -4.42 6.57 11.02
C ILE A 60 -5.12 5.32 11.54
N PHE A 61 -5.20 4.25 10.73
CA PHE A 61 -5.84 3.00 11.13
C PHE A 61 -5.09 2.36 12.31
N LEU A 62 -3.77 2.30 12.28
CA LEU A 62 -2.98 1.79 13.42
C LEU A 62 -3.27 2.55 14.71
N ILE A 63 -3.32 3.88 14.66
CA ILE A 63 -3.63 4.70 15.84
C ILE A 63 -5.03 4.38 16.37
N ILE A 64 -6.05 4.34 15.48
CA ILE A 64 -7.44 4.04 15.86
C ILE A 64 -7.53 2.66 16.51
N PHE A 65 -7.00 1.61 15.88
CA PHE A 65 -7.08 0.26 16.40
C PHE A 65 -6.25 0.05 17.67
N THR A 66 -5.15 0.78 17.84
CA THR A 66 -4.38 0.78 19.09
C THR A 66 -5.18 1.40 20.24
N ILE A 67 -5.91 2.49 19.98
CA ILE A 67 -6.79 3.11 20.98
C ILE A 67 -7.93 2.15 21.33
N LEU A 68 -8.54 1.50 20.33
CA LEU A 68 -9.62 0.52 20.53
C LEU A 68 -9.15 -0.70 21.35
N GLU A 69 -7.95 -1.21 21.08
CA GLU A 69 -7.30 -2.26 21.88
C GLU A 69 -7.19 -1.83 23.35
N LYS A 70 -6.72 -0.61 23.62
CA LYS A 70 -6.57 -0.08 24.98
C LYS A 70 -7.90 0.07 25.71
N LEU A 71 -9.00 0.28 24.98
CA LEU A 71 -10.35 0.39 25.53
C LEU A 71 -11.05 -0.98 25.70
N ASN A 72 -10.34 -2.09 25.50
CA ASN A 72 -10.87 -3.45 25.51
C ASN A 72 -12.08 -3.64 24.55
N ALA A 73 -12.10 -2.90 23.44
CA ALA A 73 -13.11 -3.10 22.41
C ALA A 73 -12.95 -4.48 21.75
N PRO A 74 -14.04 -5.10 21.24
CA PRO A 74 -13.96 -6.40 20.56
C PRO A 74 -13.15 -6.35 19.25
N ILE A 75 -12.93 -5.16 18.70
CA ILE A 75 -12.16 -4.89 17.48
C ILE A 75 -10.86 -4.15 17.79
N GLY A 76 -9.88 -4.91 18.27
CA GLY A 76 -8.58 -4.40 18.66
C GLY A 76 -7.53 -4.36 17.54
N LEU A 77 -6.26 -4.28 17.93
CA LEU A 77 -5.11 -4.16 17.03
C LEU A 77 -4.95 -5.36 16.09
N SER A 78 -5.35 -6.55 16.55
CA SER A 78 -5.38 -7.77 15.71
C SER A 78 -6.21 -7.59 14.44
N TYR A 79 -7.44 -7.08 14.59
CA TYR A 79 -8.33 -6.79 13.48
C TYR A 79 -7.79 -5.65 12.62
N GLY A 80 -7.22 -4.62 13.25
CA GLY A 80 -6.60 -3.50 12.56
C GLY A 80 -5.51 -3.93 11.59
N ILE A 81 -4.58 -4.80 12.02
CA ILE A 81 -3.50 -5.30 11.16
C ILE A 81 -4.07 -6.07 9.95
N LYS A 82 -5.10 -6.91 10.15
CA LYS A 82 -5.74 -7.68 9.07
C LYS A 82 -6.41 -6.75 8.05
N ILE A 83 -7.17 -5.77 8.53
CA ILE A 83 -7.85 -4.78 7.68
C ILE A 83 -6.83 -3.96 6.87
N ILE A 84 -5.81 -3.41 7.54
CA ILE A 84 -4.73 -2.65 6.89
C ILE A 84 -4.09 -3.49 5.80
N THR A 85 -3.73 -4.75 6.11
CA THR A 85 -3.11 -5.66 5.14
C THR A 85 -3.96 -5.84 3.90
N LEU A 86 -5.27 -6.08 4.06
CA LEU A 86 -6.20 -6.24 2.95
C LEU A 86 -6.34 -4.95 2.13
N LEU A 87 -6.50 -3.80 2.78
CA LEU A 87 -6.62 -2.50 2.10
C LEU A 87 -5.35 -2.13 1.34
N THR A 88 -4.17 -2.37 1.91
CA THR A 88 -2.89 -2.19 1.23
C THR A 88 -2.78 -3.10 0.01
N LEU A 89 -3.19 -4.37 0.13
CA LEU A 89 -3.16 -5.34 -0.97
C LEU A 89 -4.14 -4.95 -2.10
N PHE A 90 -5.36 -4.56 -1.76
CA PHE A 90 -6.32 -4.06 -2.76
C PHE A 90 -5.85 -2.75 -3.41
N SER A 91 -5.24 -1.84 -2.66
CA SER A 91 -4.66 -0.63 -3.23
C SER A 91 -3.48 -0.94 -4.15
N LEU A 92 -2.68 -1.97 -3.86
CA LEU A 92 -1.62 -2.44 -4.74
C LEU A 92 -2.21 -3.03 -6.04
N LEU A 93 -3.21 -3.90 -5.93
CA LEU A 93 -3.88 -4.48 -7.10
C LEU A 93 -4.50 -3.39 -8.00
N HIS A 94 -5.13 -2.38 -7.40
CA HIS A 94 -5.65 -1.24 -8.15
C HIS A 94 -4.55 -0.52 -8.95
N ARG A 95 -3.36 -0.33 -8.37
CA ARG A 95 -2.21 0.25 -9.09
C ARG A 95 -1.75 -0.64 -10.23
N LEU A 96 -1.65 -1.95 -10.01
CA LEU A 96 -1.23 -2.91 -11.04
C LEU A 96 -2.22 -2.95 -12.21
N ILE A 97 -3.53 -2.99 -11.93
CA ILE A 97 -4.58 -2.97 -12.96
C ILE A 97 -4.51 -1.67 -13.75
N TYR A 98 -4.34 -0.53 -13.09
CA TYR A 98 -4.18 0.75 -13.77
C TYR A 98 -2.96 0.75 -14.69
N LEU A 99 -1.80 0.28 -14.22
CA LEU A 99 -0.59 0.21 -15.03
C LEU A 99 -0.77 -0.71 -16.24
N TYR A 100 -1.32 -1.90 -16.02
CA TYR A 100 -1.59 -2.87 -17.09
C TYR A 100 -2.50 -2.28 -18.18
N LYS A 101 -3.56 -1.55 -17.79
CA LYS A 101 -4.51 -0.96 -18.75
C LYS A 101 -3.96 0.24 -19.52
N ASN A 102 -3.04 1.02 -18.94
CA ASN A 102 -2.56 2.27 -19.56
C ASN A 102 -1.19 2.12 -20.23
N PHE A 103 -0.39 1.13 -19.81
CA PHE A 103 0.99 0.93 -20.25
C PHE A 103 1.31 -0.52 -20.64
N GLY A 104 0.36 -1.44 -20.55
CA GLY A 104 0.56 -2.84 -20.95
C GLY A 104 0.50 -3.07 -22.46
N GLU A 105 0.00 -2.10 -23.23
CA GLU A 105 -0.07 -2.13 -24.70
C GLU A 105 1.07 -1.33 -25.34
N ILE A 106 2.29 -1.43 -24.82
CA ILE A 106 3.47 -1.03 -25.60
C ILE A 106 3.62 -2.12 -26.66
N SER A 107 2.99 -1.91 -27.81
CA SER A 107 3.33 -2.62 -29.03
C SER A 107 4.82 -2.40 -29.29
N ASP A 108 5.57 -3.49 -29.38
CA ASP A 108 6.92 -3.51 -29.93
C ASP A 108 6.89 -2.86 -31.33
N GLU A 109 7.25 -1.58 -31.43
CA GLU A 109 7.70 -0.92 -32.66
C GLU A 109 9.17 -0.54 -32.53
#